data_AF-A0A950SVT0-F1
#
_entry.id   AF-A0A950SVT0-F1
#
_cell.length_a   1.000
_cell.length_b   1.000
_cell.length_c   1.000
_cell.angle_alpha   90.00
_cell.angle_beta   90.00
_cell.angle_gamma   90.00
#
_symmetry.space_group_name_H-M   'P 1'
#
loop_
_entity.id
_entity.type
_entity.pdbx_description
1 polymer ?
#
loop_
_entity_poly.entity_id
_entity_poly.type
_entity_poly.pdbx_seq_one_letter_code
_entity_poly.pdbx_strand_id
1 'polypeptide(L)'
;MPEDLTIAGEVRVTLSAQSDCPDTDFVAKLIDVHSDGRAMLLMDGVIRAMYRDPSGEPRHLVPERVERLTINLGQICHTIAAGHRIEVHLTSSNFPRRARNTNSGHSILANDSDAEIRVAMNVVHR
;
A
#
# COMPACT_ATOMS: atom_id res chain seq x y z
N MET A 1 2.48 -9.58 21.43
CA MET A 1 2.87 -10.99 21.26
C MET A 1 3.27 -11.53 22.62
N PRO A 2 3.01 -12.80 22.94
CA PRO A 2 3.41 -13.39 24.23
C PRO A 2 4.92 -13.66 24.33
N GLU A 3 5.62 -13.76 23.20
CA GLU A 3 7.07 -13.99 23.08
C GLU A 3 7.67 -13.14 21.95
N ASP A 4 9.00 -13.10 21.86
CA ASP A 4 9.73 -12.42 20.79
C ASP A 4 9.42 -13.05 19.43
N LEU A 5 9.22 -12.22 18.41
CA LEU A 5 8.96 -12.65 17.04
C LEU A 5 9.97 -12.02 16.08
N THR A 6 10.83 -12.86 15.50
CA THR A 6 11.77 -12.43 14.46
C THR A 6 11.16 -12.58 13.07
N ILE A 7 11.14 -11.48 12.31
CA ILE A 7 10.78 -11.45 10.90
C ILE A 7 12.07 -11.29 10.10
N ALA A 8 12.42 -12.28 9.29
CA ALA A 8 13.62 -12.28 8.45
C ALA A 8 13.28 -12.73 7.02
N GLY A 9 13.51 -11.86 6.04
CA GLY A 9 13.27 -12.11 4.62
C GLY A 9 12.31 -11.12 3.97
N GLU A 10 11.71 -11.55 2.85
CA GLU A 10 10.84 -10.71 2.04
C GLU A 10 9.47 -10.52 2.70
N VAL A 11 8.97 -9.29 2.71
CA VAL A 11 7.63 -8.97 3.19
C VAL A 11 6.77 -8.43 2.05
N ARG A 12 5.60 -9.05 1.89
CA ARG A 12 4.57 -8.61 0.94
C ARG A 12 3.23 -8.52 1.64
N VAL A 13 2.39 -7.60 1.20
CA VAL A 13 0.98 -7.50 1.59
C VAL A 13 0.12 -7.77 0.38
N THR A 14 -0.72 -8.81 0.46
CA THR A 14 -1.73 -9.11 -0.55
C THR A 14 -3.08 -8.65 -0.06
N LEU A 15 -3.76 -7.83 -0.84
CA LEU A 15 -5.06 -7.26 -0.52
C LEU A 15 -6.05 -7.45 -1.67
N SER A 16 -7.31 -7.69 -1.31
CA SER A 16 -8.45 -7.59 -2.21
C SER A 16 -8.99 -6.18 -2.10
N ALA A 17 -8.91 -5.37 -3.14
CA ALA A 17 -9.37 -3.99 -3.10
C ALA A 17 -10.03 -3.54 -4.40
N GLN A 18 -10.86 -2.52 -4.31
CA GLN A 18 -11.49 -1.86 -5.46
C GLN A 18 -11.38 -0.35 -5.33
N SER A 19 -11.57 0.34 -6.45
CA SER A 19 -11.68 1.78 -6.55
C SER A 19 -12.83 2.14 -7.49
N ASP A 20 -13.39 3.34 -7.34
CA ASP A 20 -14.28 3.95 -8.32
C ASP A 20 -13.51 4.64 -9.48
N CYS A 21 -12.19 4.80 -9.35
CA CYS A 21 -11.32 5.42 -10.33
C CYS A 21 -10.60 4.37 -11.21
N PRO A 22 -10.15 4.76 -12.43
CA PRO A 22 -9.40 3.87 -13.33
C PRO A 22 -7.97 3.57 -12.85
N ASP A 23 -7.44 4.35 -11.90
CA ASP A 23 -6.19 4.08 -11.19
C ASP A 23 -6.23 4.72 -9.80
N THR A 24 -5.42 4.19 -8.88
CA THR A 24 -5.14 4.74 -7.55
C THR A 24 -3.90 4.05 -7.00
N ASP A 25 -3.28 4.62 -5.96
CA ASP A 25 -2.25 3.92 -5.20
C ASP A 25 -2.87 3.17 -4.01
N PHE A 26 -2.25 2.05 -3.62
CA PHE A 26 -2.44 1.40 -2.34
C PHE A 26 -1.08 1.27 -1.65
N VAL A 27 -1.00 1.74 -0.41
CA VAL A 27 0.19 1.77 0.43
C VAL A 27 -0.05 0.86 1.62
N ALA A 28 0.95 0.05 1.96
CA ALA A 28 0.97 -0.71 3.19
C ALA A 28 2.19 -0.35 4.02
N LYS A 29 1.99 -0.17 5.32
CA LYS A 29 3.04 0.09 6.30
C LYS A 29 3.05 -1.01 7.35
N LEU A 30 4.20 -1.63 7.58
CA LEU A 30 4.43 -2.56 8.68
C LEU A 30 4.97 -1.80 9.88
N ILE A 31 4.31 -1.94 11.02
CA ILE A 31 4.58 -1.16 12.23
C ILE A 31 4.76 -2.08 13.43
N ASP A 32 5.80 -1.80 14.21
CA ASP A 32 6.04 -2.36 15.53
C ASP A 32 5.48 -1.41 16.59
N VAL A 33 4.40 -1.81 17.25
CA VAL A 33 3.76 -1.02 18.31
C VAL A 33 4.22 -1.52 19.66
N HIS A 34 4.98 -0.67 20.33
CA HIS A 34 5.54 -0.92 21.65
C HIS A 34 4.43 -0.97 22.72
N SER A 35 4.74 -1.60 23.85
CA SER A 35 3.83 -1.69 24.99
C SER A 35 3.45 -0.33 25.59
N ASP A 36 4.29 0.69 25.43
CA ASP A 36 4.04 2.08 25.83
C ASP A 36 3.24 2.90 24.79
N GLY A 37 2.83 2.28 23.69
CA GLY A 37 2.03 2.90 22.63
C GLY A 37 2.84 3.58 21.53
N ARG A 38 4.17 3.62 21.59
CA ARG A 38 4.99 4.10 20.46
C ARG A 38 4.80 3.19 19.24
N ALA A 39 4.52 3.79 18.08
CA ALA A 39 4.36 3.10 16.81
C ALA A 39 5.59 3.34 15.93
N MET A 40 6.45 2.33 15.81
CA MET A 40 7.69 2.38 15.03
C MET A 40 7.44 1.82 13.63
N LEU A 41 7.54 2.67 12.60
CA LEU A 41 7.49 2.22 11.22
C LEU A 41 8.70 1.34 10.91
N LEU A 42 8.47 0.09 10.53
CA LEU A 42 9.52 -0.83 10.10
C LEU A 42 9.76 -0.72 8.60
N MET A 43 8.69 -0.80 7.81
CA MET A 43 8.76 -0.79 6.35
C MET A 43 7.47 -0.23 5.75
N ASP A 44 7.57 0.31 4.53
CA ASP A 44 6.40 0.63 3.73
C ASP A 44 6.63 0.44 2.23
N GLY A 45 5.59 -0.06 1.57
CA GLY A 45 5.53 -0.30 0.14
C GLY A 45 4.30 0.38 -0.48
N VAL A 46 4.34 0.54 -1.80
CA VAL A 46 3.21 1.06 -2.59
C VAL A 46 3.05 0.20 -3.83
N ILE A 47 1.81 -0.04 -4.23
CA ILE A 47 1.45 -0.48 -5.57
C ILE A 47 0.57 0.58 -6.20
N ARG A 48 0.94 1.01 -7.41
CA ARG A 48 0.03 1.75 -8.27
C ARG A 48 -0.82 0.75 -9.04
N ALA A 49 -2.13 0.84 -8.90
CA ALA A 49 -3.04 -0.24 -9.25
C ALA A 49 -3.05 -0.56 -10.76
N MET A 50 -2.76 0.42 -11.62
CA MET A 50 -2.62 0.18 -13.05
C MET A 50 -1.43 -0.72 -13.41
N TYR A 51 -0.42 -0.84 -12.53
CA TYR A 51 0.76 -1.69 -12.70
C TYR A 51 0.70 -2.95 -11.82
N ARG A 52 -0.50 -3.38 -11.41
CA ARG A 52 -0.70 -4.58 -10.59
C ARG A 52 -0.25 -5.88 -11.25
N ASP A 53 -0.27 -5.91 -12.58
CA ASP A 53 0.10 -7.08 -13.37
C ASP A 53 1.63 -7.16 -13.52
N PRO A 54 2.26 -8.35 -13.35
CA PRO A 54 3.71 -8.50 -13.44
C PRO A 54 4.35 -8.13 -14.78
N SER A 55 3.55 -7.97 -15.85
CA SER A 55 4.03 -7.53 -17.16
C SER A 55 4.59 -6.10 -17.12
N GLY A 56 4.19 -5.29 -16.14
CA GLY A 56 4.53 -3.87 -16.07
C GLY A 56 3.74 -2.99 -17.04
N GLU A 57 2.87 -3.58 -17.86
CA GLU A 57 2.01 -2.84 -18.78
C GLU A 57 0.85 -2.19 -18.00
N PRO A 58 0.57 -0.90 -18.22
CA PRO A 58 -0.50 -0.21 -17.52
C PRO A 58 -1.86 -0.74 -17.98
N ARG A 59 -2.69 -1.12 -17.02
CA ARG A 59 -4.08 -1.54 -17.26
C ARG A 59 -5.01 -0.90 -16.25
N HIS A 60 -6.00 -0.16 -16.72
CA HIS A 60 -6.98 0.46 -15.83
C HIS A 60 -7.68 -0.54 -14.91
N LEU A 61 -8.02 -0.06 -13.73
CA LEU A 61 -9.05 -0.64 -12.89
C LEU A 61 -10.40 -0.52 -13.60
N VAL A 62 -11.28 -1.48 -13.36
CA VAL A 62 -12.69 -1.29 -13.68
C VAL A 62 -13.37 -0.87 -12.39
N PRO A 63 -14.15 0.22 -12.41
CA PRO A 63 -14.85 0.71 -11.23
C PRO A 63 -15.61 -0.40 -10.52
N GLU A 64 -15.50 -0.44 -9.19
CA GLU A 64 -16.20 -1.40 -8.31
C GLU A 64 -15.87 -2.88 -8.55
N ARG A 65 -14.87 -3.19 -9.39
CA ARG A 65 -14.34 -4.55 -9.49
C ARG A 65 -13.26 -4.76 -8.43
N VAL A 66 -13.45 -5.79 -7.60
CA VAL A 66 -12.42 -6.24 -6.67
C VAL A 66 -11.24 -6.84 -7.44
N GLU A 67 -10.06 -6.27 -7.20
CA GLU A 67 -8.78 -6.70 -7.76
C GLU A 67 -7.89 -7.26 -6.64
N ARG A 68 -7.06 -8.25 -6.98
CA ARG A 68 -6.01 -8.72 -6.08
C ARG A 68 -4.75 -7.90 -6.32
N LEU A 69 -4.29 -7.19 -5.31
CA LEU A 69 -3.10 -6.33 -5.38
C LEU A 69 -2.02 -6.89 -4.44
N THR A 70 -0.77 -6.90 -4.90
CA THR A 70 0.39 -7.30 -4.09
C THR A 70 1.32 -6.11 -3.92
N ILE A 71 1.53 -5.68 -2.68
CA ILE A 71 2.47 -4.62 -2.31
C ILE A 71 3.75 -5.28 -1.81
N ASN A 72 4.88 -5.01 -2.45
CA ASN A 72 6.19 -5.40 -1.96
C ASN A 72 6.73 -4.35 -0.97
N LEU A 73 7.08 -4.77 0.25
CA LEU A 73 7.65 -3.89 1.28
C LEU A 73 9.18 -3.99 1.33
N GLY A 74 9.78 -5.02 0.73
CA GLY A 74 11.21 -5.26 0.70
C GLY A 74 11.66 -6.40 1.62
N GLN A 75 12.93 -6.36 2.02
CA GLN A 75 13.57 -7.35 2.89
C GLN A 75 13.78 -6.76 4.30
N ILE A 76 13.53 -7.54 5.34
CA ILE A 76 13.76 -7.14 6.73
C ILE A 76 14.50 -8.24 7.51
N CYS A 77 15.19 -7.85 8.57
CA CYS A 77 15.60 -8.72 9.66
C CYS A 77 15.38 -7.94 10.97
N HIS A 78 14.24 -8.16 11.63
CA HIS A 78 13.82 -7.41 12.82
C HIS A 78 13.13 -8.33 13.82
N THR A 79 13.42 -8.13 15.11
CA THR A 79 12.75 -8.85 16.20
C THR A 79 11.78 -7.90 16.89
N ILE A 80 10.51 -8.27 16.89
CA ILE A 80 9.45 -7.62 17.65
C ILE A 80 9.46 -8.24 19.04
N ALA A 81 9.75 -7.42 20.05
CA ALA A 81 9.86 -7.89 21.42
C ALA A 81 8.52 -8.40 21.99
N ALA A 82 8.59 -9.33 22.94
CA ALA A 82 7.44 -9.75 23.72
C ALA A 82 6.70 -8.54 24.31
N GLY A 83 5.36 -8.57 24.27
CA GLY A 83 4.50 -7.46 24.68
C GLY A 83 4.20 -6.41 23.59
N HIS A 84 4.96 -6.36 22.50
CA HIS A 84 4.67 -5.48 21.36
C HIS A 84 3.53 -6.02 20.47
N ARG A 85 3.03 -5.24 19.52
CA ARG A 85 2.04 -5.65 18.52
C ARG A 85 2.52 -5.35 17.11
N ILE A 86 2.10 -6.19 16.16
CA ILE A 86 2.20 -5.89 14.74
C ILE A 86 0.96 -5.10 14.34
N GLU A 87 1.16 -3.97 13.67
CA GLU A 87 0.11 -3.27 12.94
C GLU A 87 0.45 -3.17 11.45
N VAL A 88 -0.61 -3.24 10.63
CA VAL A 88 -0.53 -2.96 9.20
C VAL A 88 -1.43 -1.76 8.92
N HIS A 89 -0.84 -0.64 8.52
CA HIS A 89 -1.62 0.53 8.10
C HIS A 89 -1.79 0.50 6.60
N LEU A 90 -3.03 0.63 6.14
CA LEU A 90 -3.39 0.71 4.73
C LEU A 90 -3.91 2.11 4.41
N THR A 91 -3.41 2.68 3.32
CA THR A 91 -3.83 4.00 2.82
C THR A 91 -3.59 4.07 1.31
N SER A 92 -3.95 5.19 0.68
CA SER A 92 -3.76 5.42 -0.77
C SER A 92 -2.78 6.55 -1.07
N SER A 93 -2.01 7.02 -0.08
CA SER A 93 -0.97 8.01 -0.30
C SER A 93 0.14 7.93 0.76
N ASN A 94 1.35 8.35 0.39
CA ASN A 94 2.47 8.50 1.32
C ASN A 94 3.37 9.67 0.89
N PHE A 95 2.80 10.87 0.78
CA PHE A 95 3.52 12.07 0.38
C PHE A 95 4.38 12.62 1.55
N PRO A 96 5.58 13.19 1.31
CA PRO A 96 6.25 13.38 0.01
C PRO A 96 7.10 12.18 -0.43
N ARG A 97 7.15 11.09 0.36
CA ARG A 97 7.94 9.90 0.04
C ARG A 97 7.56 9.29 -1.32
N ARG A 98 6.28 9.35 -1.68
CA ARG A 98 5.72 8.93 -2.97
C ARG A 98 4.96 10.10 -3.60
N ALA A 99 5.14 10.29 -4.91
CA ALA A 99 4.30 11.20 -5.67
C ALA A 99 2.84 10.73 -5.59
N ARG A 100 1.92 11.67 -5.38
CA ARG A 100 0.49 11.37 -5.31
C ARG A 100 -0.01 10.77 -6.63
N ASN A 101 -0.91 9.78 -6.55
CA ASN A 101 -1.73 9.40 -7.69
C ASN A 101 -2.81 10.47 -7.91
N THR A 102 -3.05 10.84 -9.15
CA THR A 102 -4.09 11.80 -9.56
C THR A 102 -5.45 11.12 -9.71
N ASN A 103 -5.47 9.79 -9.71
CA ASN A 103 -6.60 8.91 -9.94
C ASN A 103 -7.24 9.09 -11.34
N SER A 104 -6.55 9.77 -12.26
CA SER A 104 -7.02 10.02 -13.62
C SER A 104 -6.95 8.78 -14.52
N GLY A 105 -5.97 7.90 -14.27
CA GLY A 105 -5.66 6.75 -15.11
C GLY A 105 -4.57 7.03 -16.17
N HIS A 106 -3.92 8.20 -16.13
CA HIS A 106 -2.75 8.47 -16.96
C HIS A 106 -1.51 7.73 -16.44
N SER A 107 -0.85 6.99 -17.32
CA SER A 107 0.39 6.27 -16.98
C SER A 107 1.57 7.20 -16.72
N ILE A 108 1.54 8.41 -17.29
CA ILE A 108 2.55 9.44 -17.13
C ILE A 108 1.92 10.57 -16.31
N LEU A 109 2.34 10.71 -15.04
CA LEU A 109 1.81 11.73 -14.12
C LEU A 109 1.95 13.16 -14.67
N ALA A 110 2.96 13.44 -15.48
CA ALA A 110 3.17 14.76 -16.06
C ALA A 110 2.11 15.15 -17.11
N ASN A 111 1.31 14.19 -17.57
CA ASN A 111 0.20 14.45 -18.49
C ASN A 111 -1.08 14.88 -17.77
N ASP A 112 -1.12 14.76 -16.44
CA ASP A 112 -2.28 15.18 -15.65
C ASP A 112 -2.33 16.69 -15.48
N SER A 113 -3.48 17.26 -15.80
CA SER A 113 -3.86 18.61 -15.40
C SER A 113 -4.59 18.59 -14.05
N ASP A 114 -4.63 19.74 -13.36
CA ASP A 114 -5.37 19.87 -12.10
C ASP A 114 -6.87 19.53 -12.24
N ALA A 115 -7.44 19.71 -13.44
CA ALA A 115 -8.84 19.39 -13.72
C ALA A 115 -9.13 17.88 -13.79
N GLU A 116 -8.11 17.05 -13.99
CA GLU A 116 -8.24 15.59 -14.09
C GLU A 116 -7.99 14.89 -12.75
N ILE A 117 -7.45 15.61 -11.77
CA ILE A 117 -7.27 15.11 -10.41
C ILE A 117 -8.64 14.92 -9.76
N ARG A 118 -8.87 13.71 -9.24
CA ARG A 118 -10.13 13.38 -8.57
C ARG A 118 -9.89 12.61 -7.28
N VAL A 119 -10.85 12.71 -6.37
CA VAL A 119 -10.90 11.88 -5.17
C VAL A 119 -11.36 10.48 -5.57
N ALA A 120 -10.67 9.46 -5.09
CA ALA A 120 -11.05 8.07 -5.28
C ALA A 120 -11.72 7.50 -4.01
N MET A 121 -12.81 6.76 -4.18
CA MET A 121 -13.40 5.91 -3.16
C MET A 121 -12.76 4.52 -3.23
N ASN A 122 -11.88 4.23 -2.27
CA ASN A 122 -11.15 2.96 -2.21
C ASN A 122 -11.72 2.07 -1.10
N VAL A 123 -11.93 0.79 -1.41
CA VAL A 123 -12.45 -0.20 -0.47
C VAL A 123 -11.49 -1.38 -0.39
N VAL A 124 -11.13 -1.77 0.83
CA VAL A 124 -10.35 -2.98 1.11
C VAL A 124 -11.29 -4.05 1.67
N HIS A 125 -11.24 -5.23 1.08
CA HIS A 125 -12.07 -6.37 1.45
C HIS A 125 -11.29 -7.34 2.34
N ARG A 126 -12.02 -7.97 3.27
CA ARG A 126 -11.52 -9.01 4.18
C ARG A 126 -11.80 -10.41 3.63
#